data_AF-A0AAV7AHA6-F1
#
_entry.id   AF-A0AAV7AHA6-F1
#
_cell.length_a   1.000
_cell.length_b   1.000
_cell.length_c   1.000
_cell.angle_alpha   90.00
_cell.angle_beta   90.00
_cell.angle_gamma   90.00
#
_symmetry.space_group_name_H-M   'P 1'
#
loop_
_entity.id
_entity.type
_entity.pdbx_description
1 polymer ?
#
loop_
_entity_poly.entity_id
_entity_poly.type
_entity_poly.pdbx_seq_one_letter_code
_entity_poly.pdbx_strand_id
1 'polypeptide(L)'
;MSSQGPAGEKTMMPGLMCQENFACSGSEEAAFECDECKTLQCQRCEEVLHKQERLQNHERTRIPPGYVPYCSSCKGGNNGTTTGAKPRAAVRCLSCKIDLCADCQKRTHSGGNKRKHQITSYQTLKSPEPQEGPKVDDDSRKKKMTEKVVSFLLVDETEQIQVEDEEDFLRKLDCSPEDLLKVVSIFGNTGDGKSHTLNHTFFYGREVFKTSPAQESCTIGVWAAFDPVHKVVVIDTEGLLGATVNLSQRTRLLLKVLAISDLVIYRTHADRLHNDLFKFLGDASEAYLKHFTKELKATTARCGLDVPLSTLGPGVIIFHETVHTKLLGSEKASEIPEKVIQDRFRKLGRFPEAFSSIHYKGTRTYNPPTDFSGLRRSIEQQLENNTTRSSRHPGVIYKALKALSDRFSGEIPDDQMTHSCFFPDEYFTCSALCLSCGAGCKNSMNHSKEGVLHEASRRCRYSHQYDNRVFTCKVRSRGSSYGVFTVHGTFVPFP
;
A
#
# COMPACT_ATOMS: atom_id res chain seq x y z
N MET A 1 -2.74 63.82 27.38
CA MET A 1 -2.14 63.70 26.04
C MET A 1 -1.37 62.37 26.03
N SER A 2 -1.74 61.28 25.39
CA SER A 2 -2.86 60.93 24.52
C SER A 2 -3.02 59.41 24.55
N SER A 3 -4.27 58.97 24.65
CA SER A 3 -4.90 57.78 24.03
C SER A 3 -4.05 56.86 23.12
N GLN A 4 -3.97 55.58 23.47
CA GLN A 4 -3.95 54.45 22.53
C GLN A 4 -5.03 53.45 22.97
N GLY A 5 -6.02 53.20 22.10
CA GLY A 5 -7.06 52.19 22.30
C GLY A 5 -6.56 50.78 21.97
N PRO A 6 -7.15 49.71 22.52
CA PRO A 6 -6.80 48.36 22.13
C PRO A 6 -7.52 47.99 20.82
N ALA A 7 -6.72 47.44 19.92
CA ALA A 7 -7.14 46.84 18.65
C ALA A 7 -8.15 45.71 18.88
N GLY A 8 -9.12 45.59 17.97
CA GLY A 8 -10.17 44.59 18.02
C GLY A 8 -9.63 43.16 17.99
N GLU A 9 -9.92 42.42 19.06
CA GLU A 9 -9.84 40.95 19.07
C GLU A 9 -10.83 40.40 18.05
N LYS A 10 -10.31 39.89 16.93
CA LYS A 10 -11.05 38.91 16.12
C LYS A 10 -11.25 37.68 16.99
N THR A 11 -12.45 37.49 17.52
CA THR A 11 -12.84 36.29 18.26
C THR A 11 -12.72 35.08 17.33
N MET A 12 -11.60 34.37 17.43
CA MET A 12 -11.33 33.13 16.74
C MET A 12 -12.29 32.07 17.33
N MET A 13 -13.08 31.41 16.48
CA MET A 13 -13.99 30.34 16.92
C MET A 13 -13.16 29.25 17.62
N PRO A 14 -13.52 28.84 18.85
CA PRO A 14 -12.76 27.79 19.53
C PRO A 14 -12.89 26.49 18.74
N GLY A 15 -11.74 25.89 18.38
CA GLY A 15 -11.68 24.60 17.72
C GLY A 15 -12.44 23.53 18.50
N LEU A 16 -12.85 22.47 17.81
CA LEU A 16 -13.42 21.30 18.46
C LEU A 16 -12.39 20.75 19.44
N MET A 17 -12.67 20.73 20.74
CA MET A 17 -11.69 20.28 21.74
C MET A 17 -11.74 18.76 21.91
N CYS A 18 -10.59 18.17 22.22
CA CYS A 18 -10.49 16.75 22.58
C CYS A 18 -11.47 16.42 23.72
N GLN A 19 -12.26 15.37 23.52
CA GLN A 19 -13.23 14.85 24.47
C GLN A 19 -12.66 13.70 25.30
N GLU A 20 -11.60 13.05 24.80
CA GLU A 20 -11.09 11.82 25.42
C GLU A 20 -10.18 12.08 26.61
N ASN A 21 -9.60 13.29 26.69
CA ASN A 21 -8.87 13.82 27.85
C ASN A 21 -7.73 12.93 28.40
N PHE A 22 -7.37 11.84 27.71
CA PHE A 22 -6.51 10.79 28.23
C PHE A 22 -5.07 11.27 28.43
N ALA A 23 -4.52 11.98 27.44
CA ALA A 23 -3.16 12.53 27.49
C ALA A 23 -3.12 14.07 27.54
N CYS A 24 -4.18 14.74 27.12
CA CYS A 24 -4.23 16.20 26.99
C CYS A 24 -5.11 16.90 28.03
N SER A 25 -5.84 16.16 28.88
CA SER A 25 -6.80 16.76 29.84
C SER A 25 -7.86 17.69 29.20
N GLY A 26 -8.08 17.60 27.88
CA GLY A 26 -9.07 18.38 27.14
C GLY A 26 -8.63 19.78 26.72
N SER A 27 -7.33 20.09 26.79
CA SER A 27 -6.77 21.39 26.41
C SER A 27 -6.33 21.48 24.94
N GLU A 28 -6.31 20.37 24.22
CA GLU A 28 -5.89 20.32 22.82
C GLU A 28 -7.08 20.22 21.86
N GLU A 29 -6.92 20.79 20.66
CA GLU A 29 -7.90 20.67 19.58
C GLU A 29 -7.96 19.21 19.09
N ALA A 30 -9.18 18.72 18.93
CA ALA A 30 -9.48 17.45 18.32
C ALA A 30 -9.16 17.50 16.82
N ALA A 31 -8.44 16.49 16.37
CA ALA A 31 -8.10 16.29 14.97
C ALA A 31 -8.80 15.05 14.38
N PHE A 32 -9.32 14.16 15.24
CA PHE A 32 -9.91 12.88 14.85
C PHE A 32 -11.24 12.63 15.56
N GLU A 33 -12.17 11.97 14.90
CA GLU A 33 -13.31 11.29 15.52
C GLU A 33 -13.02 9.78 15.49
N CYS A 34 -13.04 9.14 16.65
CA CYS A 34 -12.91 7.69 16.75
C CYS A 34 -14.31 7.06 16.76
N ASP A 35 -14.58 6.19 15.80
CA ASP A 35 -15.92 5.64 15.62
C ASP A 35 -16.30 4.66 16.71
N GLU A 36 -15.37 3.93 17.30
CA GLU A 36 -15.66 2.97 18.36
C GLU A 36 -15.60 3.62 19.74
N CYS A 37 -14.70 4.58 19.96
CA CYS A 37 -14.69 5.36 21.20
C CYS A 37 -15.85 6.36 21.27
N LYS A 38 -16.42 6.76 20.13
CA LYS A 38 -17.45 7.80 20.01
C LYS A 38 -17.03 9.13 20.63
N THR A 39 -15.75 9.46 20.50
CA THR A 39 -15.12 10.67 21.06
C THR A 39 -14.30 11.40 20.02
N LEU A 40 -14.26 12.73 20.15
CA LEU A 40 -13.30 13.57 19.44
C LEU A 40 -11.93 13.50 20.15
N GLN A 41 -10.86 13.29 19.40
CA GLN A 41 -9.53 13.04 19.91
C GLN A 41 -8.51 13.99 19.28
N CYS A 42 -7.66 14.60 20.10
CA CYS A 42 -6.47 15.29 19.59
C CYS A 42 -5.42 14.29 19.11
N GLN A 43 -4.45 14.75 18.32
CA GLN A 43 -3.33 13.93 17.82
C GLN A 43 -2.67 13.12 18.93
N ARG A 44 -2.42 13.74 20.09
CA ARG A 44 -1.75 13.08 21.21
C ARG A 44 -2.61 12.01 21.89
N CYS A 45 -3.92 12.26 22.04
CA CYS A 45 -4.81 11.27 22.64
C CYS A 45 -5.02 10.09 21.69
N GLU A 46 -5.23 10.35 20.40
CA GLU A 46 -5.34 9.32 19.37
C GLU A 46 -4.12 8.39 19.38
N GLU A 47 -2.90 8.94 19.30
CA GLU A 47 -1.68 8.14 19.25
C GLU A 47 -1.45 7.30 20.51
N VAL A 48 -1.77 7.83 21.70
CA VAL A 48 -1.48 7.15 22.96
C VAL A 48 -2.56 6.13 23.31
N LEU A 49 -3.84 6.44 23.09
CA LEU A 49 -4.92 5.48 23.30
C LEU A 49 -4.81 4.29 22.35
N HIS A 50 -4.52 4.54 21.08
CA HIS A 50 -4.50 3.50 20.06
C HIS A 50 -3.18 2.74 19.94
N LYS A 51 -2.21 3.02 20.82
CA LYS A 51 -1.06 2.13 21.06
C LYS A 51 -1.44 0.89 21.87
N GLN A 52 -2.58 0.89 22.54
CA GLN A 52 -3.07 -0.28 23.27
C GLN A 52 -3.62 -1.31 22.28
N GLU A 53 -3.20 -2.58 22.39
CA GLU A 53 -3.60 -3.66 21.47
C GLU A 53 -5.12 -3.74 21.24
N ARG A 54 -5.90 -3.50 22.29
CA ARG A 54 -7.37 -3.50 22.25
C ARG A 54 -8.00 -2.37 21.43
N LEU A 55 -7.33 -1.24 21.24
CA LEU A 55 -7.87 -0.05 20.56
C LEU A 55 -7.15 0.23 19.23
N GLN A 56 -6.04 -0.47 18.94
CA GLN A 56 -5.19 -0.21 17.76
C GLN A 56 -5.94 -0.28 16.41
N ASN A 57 -7.05 -1.02 16.36
CA ASN A 57 -7.85 -1.21 15.14
C ASN A 57 -9.10 -0.32 15.07
N HIS A 58 -9.31 0.58 16.03
CA HIS A 58 -10.41 1.54 15.95
C HIS A 58 -10.28 2.41 14.69
N GLU A 59 -11.39 2.67 14.02
CA GLU A 59 -11.45 3.54 12.86
C GLU A 59 -11.45 5.01 13.32
N ARG A 60 -10.51 5.80 12.78
CA ARG A 60 -10.41 7.24 13.09
C ARG A 60 -10.57 8.05 11.83
N THR A 61 -11.61 8.86 11.81
CA THR A 61 -11.85 9.81 10.72
C THR A 61 -11.23 11.14 11.11
N ARG A 62 -10.39 11.71 10.23
CA ARG A 62 -9.87 13.06 10.44
C ARG A 62 -11.02 14.06 10.35
N ILE A 63 -11.11 14.97 11.32
CA ILE A 63 -12.16 15.97 11.38
C ILE A 63 -11.97 16.97 10.22
N PRO A 64 -12.89 17.03 9.24
CA PRO A 64 -12.79 18.02 8.16
C PRO A 64 -13.14 19.44 8.66
N PRO A 65 -12.69 20.49 7.96
CA PRO A 65 -13.14 21.85 8.22
C PRO A 65 -14.67 21.95 8.16
N GLY A 66 -15.29 22.56 9.17
CA GLY A 66 -16.76 22.68 9.25
C GLY A 66 -17.47 21.42 9.80
N TYR A 67 -16.74 20.43 10.32
CA TYR A 67 -17.34 19.28 10.98
C TYR A 67 -18.23 19.67 12.16
N VAL A 68 -19.41 19.06 12.24
CA VAL A 68 -20.39 19.27 13.31
C VAL A 68 -20.59 17.96 14.06
N PRO A 69 -20.32 17.88 15.38
CA PRO A 69 -20.48 16.64 16.15
C PRO A 69 -21.95 16.21 16.28
N TYR A 70 -22.18 14.95 16.64
CA TYR A 70 -23.52 14.46 16.95
C TYR A 70 -24.03 14.95 18.31
N CYS A 71 -25.35 15.08 18.44
CA CYS A 71 -25.98 15.41 19.72
C CYS A 71 -25.65 14.36 20.79
N SER A 72 -25.08 14.78 21.93
CA SER A 72 -24.70 13.90 23.03
C SER A 72 -25.90 13.26 23.73
N SER A 73 -27.06 13.94 23.74
CA SER A 73 -28.25 13.53 24.51
C SER A 73 -29.27 12.69 23.73
N CYS A 74 -29.13 12.54 22.42
CA CYS A 74 -30.01 11.67 21.62
C CYS A 74 -29.52 10.22 21.71
N LYS A 75 -30.35 9.28 22.15
CA LYS A 75 -30.07 7.84 22.02
C LYS A 75 -30.51 7.39 20.62
N GLY A 76 -29.67 6.63 19.91
CA GLY A 76 -30.04 6.05 18.60
C GLY A 76 -31.32 5.23 18.74
N GLY A 77 -32.29 5.44 17.84
CA GLY A 77 -33.64 4.94 18.00
C GLY A 77 -33.73 3.41 17.89
N ASN A 78 -34.23 2.78 18.95
CA ASN A 78 -34.89 1.48 18.88
C ASN A 78 -36.39 1.78 18.93
N ASN A 79 -37.01 2.09 17.78
CA ASN A 79 -38.46 2.03 17.54
C ASN A 79 -38.72 2.30 16.05
N GLY A 80 -39.41 1.36 15.41
CA GLY A 80 -39.62 1.32 13.96
C GLY A 80 -40.32 2.56 13.42
N THR A 81 -39.57 3.34 12.64
CA THR A 81 -39.98 4.12 11.46
C THR A 81 -38.71 4.70 10.85
N THR A 82 -38.72 4.89 9.54
CA THR A 82 -37.58 5.10 8.63
C THR A 82 -36.60 6.24 9.03
N THR A 83 -35.29 5.98 8.86
CA THR A 83 -34.10 6.88 9.05
C THR A 83 -33.59 7.13 10.49
N GLY A 84 -33.06 6.09 11.14
CA GLY A 84 -32.45 6.14 12.47
C GLY A 84 -31.04 6.75 12.57
N ALA A 85 -30.79 7.93 12.01
CA ALA A 85 -29.52 8.65 12.18
C ALA A 85 -29.58 9.60 13.40
N LYS A 86 -28.55 9.59 14.25
CA LYS A 86 -28.43 10.50 15.41
C LYS A 86 -28.37 11.95 14.88
N PRO A 87 -29.17 12.90 15.41
CA PRO A 87 -29.17 14.27 14.90
C PRO A 87 -27.84 14.97 15.21
N ARG A 88 -27.36 15.78 14.27
CA ARG A 88 -26.17 16.65 14.43
C ARG A 88 -26.45 17.73 15.47
N ALA A 89 -25.41 18.15 16.19
CA ALA A 89 -25.50 19.22 17.16
C ALA A 89 -25.69 20.57 16.44
N ALA A 90 -26.55 21.44 16.98
CA ALA A 90 -26.67 22.82 16.54
C ALA A 90 -25.78 23.75 17.37
N VAL A 91 -25.52 23.36 18.62
CA VAL A 91 -24.78 24.17 19.58
C VAL A 91 -23.90 23.32 20.49
N ARG A 92 -22.84 23.93 21.04
CA ARG A 92 -22.04 23.39 22.15
C ARG A 92 -22.23 24.24 23.40
N CYS A 93 -22.53 23.58 24.51
CA CYS A 93 -22.58 24.22 25.82
C CYS A 93 -21.17 24.20 26.44
N LEU A 94 -20.54 25.36 26.62
CA LEU A 94 -19.17 25.45 27.15
C LEU A 94 -19.13 25.09 28.64
N SER A 95 -20.19 25.38 29.39
CA SER A 95 -20.29 25.05 30.82
C SER A 95 -20.48 23.55 31.06
N CYS A 96 -21.29 22.87 30.24
CA CYS A 96 -21.51 21.42 30.36
C CYS A 96 -20.55 20.58 29.52
N LYS A 97 -19.81 21.20 28.59
CA LYS A 97 -18.93 20.54 27.61
C LYS A 97 -19.64 19.45 26.79
N ILE A 98 -20.90 19.69 26.42
CA ILE A 98 -21.72 18.76 25.62
C ILE A 98 -22.25 19.43 24.36
N ASP A 99 -22.46 18.63 23.32
CA ASP A 99 -22.95 19.04 22.02
C ASP A 99 -24.45 18.68 21.89
N LEU A 100 -25.31 19.63 21.51
CA LEU A 100 -26.76 19.48 21.56
C LEU A 100 -27.40 19.85 20.23
N CYS A 101 -28.31 19.01 19.71
CA CYS A 101 -29.22 19.41 18.64
C CYS A 101 -30.21 20.48 19.13
N ALA A 102 -30.89 21.17 18.22
CA ALA A 102 -31.85 22.22 18.55
C ALA A 102 -32.93 21.74 19.57
N ASP A 103 -33.42 20.51 19.43
CA ASP A 103 -34.43 19.95 20.33
C ASP A 103 -33.88 19.61 21.71
N CYS A 104 -32.66 19.06 21.78
CA CYS A 104 -32.01 18.78 23.05
C CYS A 104 -31.59 20.06 23.77
N GLN A 105 -31.14 21.08 23.03
CA GLN A 105 -30.90 22.41 23.58
C GLN A 105 -32.19 22.98 24.17
N LYS A 106 -33.31 22.94 23.43
CA LYS A 106 -34.59 23.45 23.94
C LYS A 106 -35.02 22.73 25.21
N ARG A 107 -34.96 21.40 25.23
CA ARG A 107 -35.38 20.60 26.38
C ARG A 107 -34.49 20.78 27.62
N THR A 108 -33.19 20.98 27.44
CA THR A 108 -32.23 20.92 28.56
C THR A 108 -31.63 22.28 28.95
N HIS A 109 -31.73 23.28 28.08
CA HIS A 109 -31.07 24.58 28.23
C HIS A 109 -32.01 25.80 27.98
N SER A 110 -33.32 25.60 27.72
CA SER A 110 -34.28 26.72 27.64
C SER A 110 -34.92 27.15 28.97
N GLY A 111 -34.70 26.43 30.07
CA GLY A 111 -35.29 26.73 31.39
C GLY A 111 -34.33 26.56 32.57
N GLY A 112 -34.60 27.27 33.66
CA GLY A 112 -33.88 27.15 34.95
C GLY A 112 -32.44 27.70 34.97
N ASN A 113 -31.64 27.20 35.92
CA ASN A 113 -30.25 27.64 36.16
C ASN A 113 -29.31 27.44 34.95
N LYS A 114 -29.66 26.55 34.01
CA LYS A 114 -28.86 26.23 32.81
C LYS A 114 -29.03 27.25 31.68
N ARG A 115 -29.98 28.19 31.79
CA ARG A 115 -30.15 29.29 30.81
C ARG A 115 -28.95 30.25 30.80
N LYS A 116 -28.18 30.30 31.89
CA LYS A 116 -26.97 31.12 32.03
C LYS A 116 -25.71 30.47 31.43
N HIS A 117 -25.79 29.22 30.98
CA HIS A 117 -24.63 28.56 30.38
C HIS A 117 -24.24 29.23 29.07
N GLN A 118 -22.94 29.41 28.85
CA GLN A 118 -22.43 29.97 27.61
C GLN A 118 -22.54 28.91 26.51
N ILE A 119 -23.18 29.27 25.40
CA ILE A 119 -23.45 28.38 24.27
C ILE A 119 -22.82 28.98 23.00
N THR A 120 -22.11 28.16 22.24
CA THR A 120 -21.55 28.51 20.93
C THR A 120 -22.31 27.75 19.84
N SER A 121 -22.78 28.45 18.81
CA SER A 121 -23.46 27.83 17.67
C SER A 121 -22.47 27.31 16.64
N TYR A 122 -22.78 26.15 16.05
CA TYR A 122 -22.10 25.68 14.86
C TYR A 122 -22.68 26.44 13.66
N GLN A 123 -21.97 27.47 13.16
CA GLN A 123 -22.40 28.19 11.96
C GLN A 123 -22.24 27.29 10.72
N THR A 124 -23.31 27.14 9.94
CA THR A 124 -23.28 26.49 8.62
C THR A 124 -22.56 27.42 7.64
N LEU A 125 -21.24 27.26 7.51
CA LEU A 125 -20.45 28.03 6.54
C LEU A 125 -20.17 27.18 5.30
N LYS A 126 -20.55 27.76 4.15
CA LYS A 126 -20.04 27.38 2.84
C LYS A 126 -18.51 27.43 2.86
N SER A 127 -17.91 26.46 2.20
CA SER A 127 -16.47 26.24 1.95
C SER A 127 -15.59 27.51 1.99
N PRO A 128 -14.55 27.57 2.84
CA PRO A 128 -13.47 28.54 2.72
C PRO A 128 -12.35 28.01 1.82
N GLU A 129 -11.89 28.88 0.93
CA GLU A 129 -10.68 28.75 0.11
C GLU A 129 -9.40 28.60 0.97
N PRO A 130 -8.34 27.95 0.44
CA PRO A 130 -7.11 27.71 1.17
C PRO A 130 -6.23 28.97 1.27
N GLN A 131 -5.76 29.29 2.48
CA GLN A 131 -4.66 30.24 2.69
C GLN A 131 -3.40 29.50 3.15
N GLU A 132 -2.32 29.75 2.41
CA GLU A 132 -1.01 29.11 2.48
C GLU A 132 -0.09 29.66 3.59
N GLY A 133 0.86 28.81 4.01
CA GLY A 133 2.14 29.17 4.64
C GLY A 133 3.06 27.94 4.75
N PRO A 134 4.38 28.03 4.46
CA PRO A 134 5.08 27.01 3.68
C PRO A 134 5.70 25.88 4.54
N LYS A 135 5.12 24.69 4.44
CA LYS A 135 5.88 23.45 4.25
C LYS A 135 5.51 22.98 2.87
N VAL A 136 6.46 22.83 1.95
CA VAL A 136 6.17 22.14 0.69
C VAL A 136 5.70 20.74 1.09
N ASP A 137 4.40 20.55 1.01
CA ASP A 137 3.70 19.34 1.43
C ASP A 137 4.28 18.15 0.63
N ASP A 138 4.80 17.16 1.35
CA ASP A 138 5.46 15.98 0.75
C ASP A 138 4.52 15.28 -0.25
N ASP A 139 3.21 15.32 0.02
CA ASP A 139 2.17 14.80 -0.86
C ASP A 139 2.06 15.62 -2.16
N SER A 140 2.10 16.95 -2.05
CA SER A 140 2.15 17.85 -3.20
C SER A 140 3.40 17.63 -4.07
N ARG A 141 4.55 17.32 -3.47
CA ARG A 141 5.76 16.95 -4.23
C ARG A 141 5.60 15.61 -4.95
N LYS A 142 5.09 14.58 -4.28
CA LYS A 142 4.88 13.27 -4.89
C LYS A 142 3.85 13.32 -6.01
N LYS A 143 2.77 14.07 -5.82
CA LYS A 143 1.75 14.33 -6.86
C LYS A 143 2.39 14.94 -8.10
N LYS A 144 3.23 15.98 -7.96
CA LYS A 144 3.97 16.59 -9.06
C LYS A 144 4.86 15.60 -9.82
N MET A 145 5.52 14.67 -9.13
CA MET A 145 6.34 13.65 -9.78
C MET A 145 5.52 12.73 -10.69
N THR A 146 4.26 12.47 -10.33
CA THR A 146 3.37 11.62 -11.12
C THR A 146 2.67 12.36 -12.26
N GLU A 147 2.70 13.70 -12.36
CA GLU A 147 1.87 14.48 -13.30
C GLU A 147 2.08 14.16 -14.79
N LYS A 148 3.25 13.65 -15.17
CA LYS A 148 3.60 13.32 -16.56
C LYS A 148 3.52 11.83 -16.88
N VAL A 149 3.30 10.98 -15.88
CA VAL A 149 3.28 9.53 -16.09
C VAL A 149 2.13 9.17 -17.02
N VAL A 150 2.37 8.27 -17.95
CA VAL A 150 1.35 7.71 -18.84
C VAL A 150 1.47 6.19 -18.84
N SER A 151 0.37 5.49 -19.08
CA SER A 151 0.41 4.05 -19.34
C SER A 151 0.58 3.77 -20.83
N PHE A 152 1.18 2.62 -21.14
CA PHE A 152 1.24 2.09 -22.49
C PHE A 152 0.85 0.61 -22.51
N LEU A 153 0.38 0.13 -23.67
CA LEU A 153 0.08 -1.28 -23.89
C LEU A 153 1.39 -2.05 -23.97
N LEU A 154 1.60 -2.99 -23.06
CA LEU A 154 2.80 -3.83 -22.99
C LEU A 154 2.60 -5.15 -23.72
N VAL A 155 1.44 -5.78 -23.52
CA VAL A 155 1.04 -7.03 -24.19
C VAL A 155 -0.39 -6.86 -24.68
N ASP A 156 -0.64 -7.17 -25.95
CA ASP A 156 -1.97 -7.08 -26.55
C ASP A 156 -2.87 -8.30 -26.24
N GLU A 157 -4.11 -8.27 -26.73
CA GLU A 157 -5.07 -9.38 -26.64
C GLU A 157 -4.65 -10.64 -27.38
N THR A 158 -3.59 -10.60 -28.19
CA THR A 158 -3.02 -11.75 -28.90
C THR A 158 -1.75 -12.30 -28.22
N GLU A 159 -1.46 -11.82 -27.01
CA GLU A 159 -0.28 -12.16 -26.20
C GLU A 159 1.06 -11.71 -26.78
N GLN A 160 1.05 -10.76 -27.72
CA GLN A 160 2.26 -10.22 -28.33
C GLN A 160 2.74 -8.99 -27.58
N ILE A 161 4.05 -8.95 -27.30
CA ILE A 161 4.70 -7.78 -26.71
C ILE A 161 4.65 -6.62 -27.72
N GLN A 162 4.16 -5.47 -27.28
CA GLN A 162 3.98 -4.26 -28.12
C GLN A 162 5.18 -3.31 -28.04
N VAL A 163 6.34 -3.84 -27.70
CA VAL A 163 7.59 -3.13 -27.49
C VAL A 163 8.67 -3.88 -28.26
N GLU A 164 9.41 -3.16 -29.08
CA GLU A 164 10.32 -3.77 -30.06
C GLU A 164 11.62 -4.26 -29.42
N ASP A 165 12.21 -3.43 -28.57
CA ASP A 165 13.50 -3.68 -27.93
C ASP A 165 13.57 -3.04 -26.53
N GLU A 166 14.74 -3.19 -25.89
CA GLU A 166 15.00 -2.63 -24.57
C GLU A 166 14.89 -1.10 -24.59
N GLU A 167 15.37 -0.43 -25.64
CA GLU A 167 15.34 1.03 -25.74
C GLU A 167 13.91 1.57 -25.86
N ASP A 168 13.05 0.91 -26.65
CA ASP A 168 11.63 1.24 -26.75
C ASP A 168 10.90 1.01 -25.42
N PHE A 169 11.26 -0.03 -24.67
CA PHE A 169 10.69 -0.30 -23.35
C PHE A 169 10.98 0.84 -22.37
N LEU A 170 12.24 1.26 -22.29
CA LEU A 170 12.68 2.36 -21.42
C LEU A 170 12.02 3.68 -21.83
N ARG A 171 11.96 3.95 -23.14
CA ARG A 171 11.32 5.14 -23.71
C ARG A 171 9.83 5.20 -23.37
N LYS A 172 9.09 4.10 -23.51
CA LYS A 172 7.66 4.03 -23.19
C LYS A 172 7.38 4.12 -21.69
N LEU A 173 8.27 3.58 -20.85
CA LEU A 173 8.20 3.74 -19.39
C LEU A 173 8.56 5.14 -18.91
N ASP A 174 9.29 5.94 -19.70
CA ASP A 174 9.84 7.24 -19.30
C ASP A 174 10.74 7.12 -18.04
N CYS A 175 11.64 6.13 -18.05
CA CYS A 175 12.57 5.85 -16.95
C CYS A 175 14.04 5.86 -17.41
N SER A 176 14.96 6.03 -16.45
CA SER A 176 16.40 5.99 -16.71
C SER A 176 16.88 4.53 -16.83
N PRO A 177 17.84 4.21 -17.72
CA PRO A 177 18.51 2.91 -17.73
C PRO A 177 19.13 2.53 -16.38
N GLU A 178 19.56 3.54 -15.62
CA GLU A 178 20.19 3.39 -14.30
C GLU A 178 19.20 3.27 -13.14
N ASP A 179 17.89 3.42 -13.40
CA ASP A 179 16.89 3.25 -12.34
C ASP A 179 16.88 1.79 -11.84
N LEU A 180 16.72 1.60 -10.54
CA LEU A 180 16.52 0.29 -9.94
C LEU A 180 15.06 0.12 -9.58
N LEU A 181 14.37 -0.76 -10.31
CA LEU A 181 12.92 -0.88 -10.28
C LEU A 181 12.46 -2.23 -9.70
N LYS A 182 11.29 -2.21 -9.07
CA LYS A 182 10.47 -3.40 -8.82
C LYS A 182 9.21 -3.39 -9.68
N VAL A 183 8.53 -4.53 -9.76
CA VAL A 183 7.33 -4.71 -10.55
C VAL A 183 6.15 -5.03 -9.62
N VAL A 184 5.09 -4.25 -9.71
CA VAL A 184 3.82 -4.51 -9.01
C VAL A 184 2.74 -4.76 -10.04
N SER A 185 2.05 -5.90 -9.97
CA SER A 185 0.91 -6.20 -10.81
C SER A 185 -0.39 -6.29 -10.02
N ILE A 186 -1.53 -6.15 -10.69
CA ILE A 186 -2.85 -6.35 -10.11
C ILE A 186 -3.61 -7.44 -10.86
N PHE A 187 -4.30 -8.31 -10.11
CA PHE A 187 -5.25 -9.30 -10.62
C PHE A 187 -6.60 -9.14 -9.92
N GLY A 188 -7.65 -9.72 -10.49
CA GLY A 188 -9.01 -9.65 -9.96
C GLY A 188 -10.04 -9.81 -11.08
N ASN A 189 -11.31 -9.86 -10.72
CA ASN A 189 -12.37 -10.02 -11.72
C ASN A 189 -12.48 -8.76 -12.59
N THR A 190 -13.14 -8.92 -13.74
CA THR A 190 -13.66 -7.77 -14.48
C THR A 190 -14.67 -7.04 -13.58
N GLY A 191 -14.61 -5.70 -13.55
CA GLY A 191 -15.49 -4.89 -12.71
C GLY A 191 -15.04 -4.66 -11.26
N ASP A 192 -14.00 -5.35 -10.77
CA ASP A 192 -13.50 -5.18 -9.38
C ASP A 192 -12.77 -3.83 -9.13
N GLY A 193 -12.62 -2.99 -10.15
CA GLY A 193 -11.96 -1.68 -10.04
C GLY A 193 -10.43 -1.76 -9.95
N LYS A 194 -9.78 -2.65 -10.72
CA LYS A 194 -8.31 -2.81 -10.74
C LYS A 194 -7.57 -1.54 -11.15
N SER A 195 -7.85 -1.02 -12.34
CA SER A 195 -7.26 0.22 -12.88
C SER A 195 -7.51 1.42 -11.96
N HIS A 196 -8.73 1.52 -11.40
CA HIS A 196 -9.06 2.51 -10.38
C HIS A 196 -8.19 2.36 -9.11
N THR A 197 -8.03 1.14 -8.60
CA THR A 197 -7.16 0.87 -7.44
C THR A 197 -5.72 1.30 -7.69
N LEU A 198 -5.17 0.98 -8.86
CA LEU A 198 -3.80 1.37 -9.24
C LEU A 198 -3.66 2.89 -9.33
N ASN A 199 -4.58 3.57 -10.00
CA ASN A 199 -4.59 5.04 -10.13
C ASN A 199 -4.59 5.74 -8.76
N HIS A 200 -5.43 5.28 -7.83
CA HIS A 200 -5.52 5.88 -6.50
C HIS A 200 -4.36 5.52 -5.58
N THR A 201 -3.77 4.34 -5.77
CA THR A 201 -2.68 3.86 -4.92
C THR A 201 -1.33 4.47 -5.33
N PHE A 202 -1.02 4.49 -6.63
CA PHE A 202 0.29 4.90 -7.17
C PHE A 202 0.29 6.31 -7.77
N PHE A 203 -0.83 6.78 -8.33
CA PHE A 203 -0.88 8.02 -9.12
C PHE A 203 -1.82 9.07 -8.54
N TYR A 204 -2.04 9.04 -7.21
CA TYR A 204 -2.81 10.06 -6.48
C TYR A 204 -4.21 10.33 -7.07
N GLY A 205 -4.85 9.28 -7.61
CA GLY A 205 -6.18 9.35 -8.20
C GLY A 205 -6.21 9.86 -9.64
N ARG A 206 -5.05 10.15 -10.25
CA ARG A 206 -4.98 10.51 -11.67
C ARG A 206 -5.21 9.27 -12.52
N GLU A 207 -6.00 9.43 -13.57
CA GLU A 207 -6.34 8.36 -14.49
C GLU A 207 -5.17 8.08 -15.45
N VAL A 208 -4.24 7.25 -14.99
CA VAL A 208 -3.10 6.76 -15.79
C VAL A 208 -3.54 5.55 -16.57
N PHE A 209 -4.14 4.58 -15.88
CA PHE A 209 -4.84 3.47 -16.49
C PHE A 209 -6.30 3.86 -16.71
N LYS A 210 -6.82 3.60 -17.91
CA LYS A 210 -8.19 3.94 -18.26
C LYS A 210 -9.18 3.21 -17.36
N THR A 211 -10.19 3.92 -16.88
CA THR A 211 -11.31 3.36 -16.12
C THR A 211 -12.60 3.46 -16.91
N SER A 212 -13.59 2.64 -16.56
CA SER A 212 -14.93 2.70 -17.16
C SER A 212 -15.97 2.35 -16.11
N PRO A 213 -17.14 3.02 -16.11
CA PRO A 213 -18.28 2.63 -15.30
C PRO A 213 -19.05 1.43 -15.88
N ALA A 214 -18.71 0.98 -17.08
CA ALA A 214 -19.37 -0.12 -17.77
C ALA A 214 -19.01 -1.49 -17.17
N GLN A 215 -19.87 -2.50 -17.36
CA GLN A 215 -19.65 -3.85 -16.83
C GLN A 215 -18.68 -4.66 -17.70
N GLU A 216 -18.47 -4.23 -18.96
CA GLU A 216 -17.50 -4.80 -19.87
C GLU A 216 -16.06 -4.45 -19.47
N SER A 217 -15.11 -5.32 -19.83
CA SER A 217 -13.69 -5.03 -19.57
C SER A 217 -13.26 -3.81 -20.39
N CYS A 218 -12.79 -2.77 -19.71
CA CYS A 218 -12.17 -1.61 -20.35
C CYS A 218 -10.66 -1.78 -20.56
N THR A 219 -10.02 -2.63 -19.74
CA THR A 219 -8.63 -3.04 -19.92
C THR A 219 -8.61 -4.26 -20.84
N ILE A 220 -7.95 -4.12 -21.98
CA ILE A 220 -7.67 -5.20 -22.93
C ILE A 220 -6.15 -5.40 -22.92
N GLY A 221 -5.71 -6.65 -22.75
CA GLY A 221 -4.29 -6.98 -22.64
C GLY A 221 -3.66 -6.57 -21.30
N VAL A 222 -2.36 -6.26 -21.32
CA VAL A 222 -1.57 -5.86 -20.16
C VAL A 222 -0.95 -4.49 -20.41
N TRP A 223 -1.17 -3.57 -19.47
CA TRP A 223 -0.69 -2.20 -19.53
C TRP A 223 0.36 -1.96 -18.46
N ALA A 224 1.34 -1.12 -18.78
CA ALA A 224 2.40 -0.75 -17.85
C ALA A 224 2.51 0.77 -17.70
N ALA A 225 2.87 1.22 -16.51
CA ALA A 225 3.20 2.61 -16.21
C ALA A 225 4.32 2.66 -15.16
N PHE A 226 5.17 3.69 -15.22
CA PHE A 226 6.22 3.89 -14.24
C PHE A 226 5.76 4.79 -13.10
N ASP A 227 5.90 4.33 -11.85
CA ASP A 227 5.74 5.17 -10.67
C ASP A 227 7.11 5.67 -10.16
N PRO A 228 7.43 6.96 -10.34
CA PRO A 228 8.70 7.54 -9.93
C PRO A 228 8.81 7.75 -8.42
N VAL A 229 7.70 7.70 -7.66
CA VAL A 229 7.69 7.89 -6.21
C VAL A 229 8.22 6.65 -5.50
N HIS A 230 7.69 5.48 -5.86
CA HIS A 230 8.09 4.21 -5.26
C HIS A 230 9.13 3.45 -6.10
N LYS A 231 9.51 3.97 -7.27
CA LYS A 231 10.43 3.34 -8.23
C LYS A 231 9.95 1.95 -8.64
N VAL A 232 8.71 1.88 -9.11
CA VAL A 232 8.08 0.62 -9.53
C VAL A 232 7.45 0.71 -10.91
N VAL A 233 7.53 -0.38 -11.66
CA VAL A 233 6.70 -0.62 -12.84
C VAL A 233 5.36 -1.17 -12.35
N VAL A 234 4.30 -0.42 -12.58
CA VAL A 234 2.93 -0.81 -12.24
C VAL A 234 2.31 -1.47 -13.45
N ILE A 235 1.77 -2.68 -13.27
CA ILE A 235 1.17 -3.50 -14.32
C ILE A 235 -0.34 -3.66 -14.06
N ASP A 236 -1.15 -3.09 -14.95
CA ASP A 236 -2.58 -3.34 -15.00
C ASP A 236 -2.88 -4.50 -15.95
N THR A 237 -3.82 -5.36 -15.55
CA THR A 237 -4.16 -6.56 -16.32
C THR A 237 -5.64 -6.58 -16.65
N GLU A 238 -5.98 -7.16 -17.80
CA GLU A 238 -7.35 -7.56 -18.10
C GLU A 238 -7.95 -8.43 -16.98
N GLY A 239 -9.27 -8.46 -16.82
CA GLY A 239 -9.92 -9.38 -15.89
C GLY A 239 -9.66 -10.85 -16.23
N LEU A 240 -8.64 -11.44 -15.62
CA LEU A 240 -8.17 -12.80 -15.90
C LEU A 240 -9.14 -13.92 -15.44
N LEU A 241 -10.25 -13.57 -14.78
CA LEU A 241 -11.20 -14.49 -14.15
C LEU A 241 -12.56 -14.63 -14.88
N GLY A 242 -12.75 -13.98 -16.03
CA GLY A 242 -14.01 -14.03 -16.79
C GLY A 242 -14.28 -15.37 -17.49
N ALA A 243 -15.44 -15.53 -18.16
CA ALA A 243 -15.80 -16.72 -18.93
C ALA A 243 -15.62 -16.53 -20.44
N THR A 244 -14.37 -16.41 -20.93
CA THR A 244 -14.10 -16.33 -22.39
C THR A 244 -13.37 -17.56 -22.92
N VAL A 245 -13.36 -17.66 -24.25
CA VAL A 245 -13.16 -18.87 -25.07
C VAL A 245 -11.73 -19.45 -25.04
N ASN A 246 -10.76 -18.84 -24.35
CA ASN A 246 -9.36 -19.28 -24.39
C ASN A 246 -8.67 -19.29 -23.02
N LEU A 247 -8.92 -20.33 -22.22
CA LEU A 247 -8.33 -20.54 -20.89
C LEU A 247 -6.79 -20.61 -20.95
N SER A 248 -6.25 -21.29 -21.96
CA SER A 248 -4.80 -21.46 -22.15
C SER A 248 -4.10 -20.12 -22.33
N GLN A 249 -4.72 -19.20 -23.07
CA GLN A 249 -4.21 -17.85 -23.29
C GLN A 249 -4.08 -17.08 -21.97
N ARG A 250 -5.14 -17.06 -21.17
CA ARG A 250 -5.11 -16.38 -19.87
C ARG A 250 -4.08 -16.97 -18.93
N THR A 251 -3.93 -18.29 -18.90
CA THR A 251 -2.92 -18.94 -18.08
C THR A 251 -1.51 -18.53 -18.52
N ARG A 252 -1.22 -18.47 -19.83
CA ARG A 252 0.10 -18.01 -20.33
C ARG A 252 0.37 -16.56 -19.94
N LEU A 253 -0.60 -15.67 -20.13
CA LEU A 253 -0.46 -14.26 -19.74
C LEU A 253 -0.25 -14.10 -18.23
N LEU A 254 -1.04 -14.82 -17.43
CA LEU A 254 -0.92 -14.86 -15.98
C LEU A 254 0.49 -15.30 -15.56
N LEU A 255 1.03 -16.37 -16.15
CA LEU A 255 2.36 -16.87 -15.84
C LEU A 255 3.46 -15.87 -16.22
N LYS A 256 3.34 -15.21 -17.39
CA LYS A 256 4.27 -14.14 -17.81
C LYS A 256 4.28 -13.01 -16.77
N VAL A 257 3.11 -12.51 -16.38
CA VAL A 257 2.99 -11.41 -15.40
C VAL A 257 3.47 -11.83 -14.01
N LEU A 258 3.08 -13.02 -13.53
CA LEU A 258 3.55 -13.56 -12.24
C LEU A 258 5.07 -13.72 -12.19
N ALA A 259 5.65 -14.22 -13.27
CA ALA A 259 7.09 -14.42 -13.37
C ALA A 259 7.84 -13.08 -13.28
N ILE A 260 7.33 -12.00 -13.88
CA ILE A 260 7.98 -10.68 -13.81
C ILE A 260 7.65 -9.86 -12.56
N SER A 261 6.63 -10.23 -11.80
CA SER A 261 6.15 -9.44 -10.65
C SER A 261 6.98 -9.66 -9.40
N ASP A 262 7.24 -8.61 -8.63
CA ASP A 262 7.77 -8.72 -7.26
C ASP A 262 6.63 -8.79 -6.24
N LEU A 263 5.55 -8.05 -6.51
CA LEU A 263 4.35 -7.99 -5.69
C LEU A 263 3.12 -8.06 -6.58
N VAL A 264 2.13 -8.84 -6.15
CA VAL A 264 0.85 -9.01 -6.82
C VAL A 264 -0.24 -8.52 -5.89
N ILE A 265 -1.09 -7.62 -6.37
CA ILE A 265 -2.30 -7.19 -5.67
C ILE A 265 -3.45 -8.04 -6.23
N TYR A 266 -4.02 -8.93 -5.43
CA TYR A 266 -5.29 -9.55 -5.76
C TYR A 266 -6.41 -8.65 -5.26
N ARG A 267 -7.06 -7.95 -6.18
CA ARG A 267 -8.17 -7.04 -5.91
C ARG A 267 -9.49 -7.80 -5.93
N THR A 268 -10.30 -7.59 -4.89
CA THR A 268 -11.68 -8.11 -4.83
C THR A 268 -12.59 -7.09 -4.15
N HIS A 269 -13.76 -6.85 -4.77
CA HIS A 269 -14.81 -6.02 -4.21
C HIS A 269 -16.05 -6.89 -3.92
N ALA A 270 -16.17 -7.36 -2.69
CA ALA A 270 -17.21 -8.30 -2.29
C ALA A 270 -17.50 -8.22 -0.80
N ASP A 271 -18.65 -8.72 -0.39
CA ASP A 271 -19.01 -8.80 1.03
C ASP A 271 -18.21 -9.89 1.78
N ARG A 272 -17.60 -10.84 1.05
CA ARG A 272 -16.79 -11.93 1.61
C ARG A 272 -15.73 -12.38 0.62
N LEU A 273 -14.66 -12.99 1.14
CA LEU A 273 -13.72 -13.73 0.29
C LEU A 273 -14.37 -15.04 -0.19
N HIS A 274 -14.66 -15.10 -1.48
CA HIS A 274 -15.24 -16.26 -2.16
C HIS A 274 -14.20 -17.36 -2.40
N ASN A 275 -14.64 -18.61 -2.56
CA ASN A 275 -13.77 -19.75 -2.84
C ASN A 275 -13.02 -19.60 -4.17
N ASP A 276 -13.58 -18.85 -5.13
CA ASP A 276 -12.97 -18.61 -6.44
C ASP A 276 -11.60 -17.91 -6.34
N LEU A 277 -11.42 -17.02 -5.35
CA LEU A 277 -10.12 -16.40 -5.05
C LEU A 277 -9.09 -17.47 -4.69
N PHE A 278 -9.43 -18.36 -3.76
CA PHE A 278 -8.53 -19.41 -3.27
C PHE A 278 -8.24 -20.43 -4.37
N LYS A 279 -9.25 -20.75 -5.18
CA LYS A 279 -9.09 -21.60 -6.36
C LYS A 279 -8.13 -20.94 -7.36
N PHE A 280 -8.34 -19.68 -7.70
CA PHE A 280 -7.49 -18.96 -8.63
C PHE A 280 -6.05 -18.88 -8.16
N LEU A 281 -5.80 -18.41 -6.92
CA LEU A 281 -4.44 -18.33 -6.39
C LEU A 281 -3.78 -19.70 -6.27
N GLY A 282 -4.56 -20.74 -5.91
CA GLY A 282 -4.08 -22.12 -5.88
C GLY A 282 -3.70 -22.64 -7.27
N ASP A 283 -4.59 -22.49 -8.26
CA ASP A 283 -4.37 -22.91 -9.64
C ASP A 283 -3.20 -22.13 -10.28
N ALA A 284 -3.10 -20.82 -10.01
CA ALA A 284 -2.00 -19.98 -10.46
C ALA A 284 -0.66 -20.41 -9.87
N SER A 285 -0.65 -20.75 -8.58
CA SER A 285 0.54 -21.27 -7.89
C SER A 285 0.98 -22.62 -8.47
N GLU A 286 0.04 -23.54 -8.65
CA GLU A 286 0.30 -24.86 -9.23
C GLU A 286 0.85 -24.75 -10.65
N ALA A 287 0.22 -23.92 -11.49
CA ALA A 287 0.70 -23.66 -12.85
C ALA A 287 2.10 -23.03 -12.84
N TYR A 288 2.34 -22.05 -11.95
CA TYR A 288 3.64 -21.42 -11.82
C TYR A 288 4.72 -22.45 -11.48
N LEU A 289 4.50 -23.29 -10.47
CA LEU A 289 5.45 -24.33 -10.10
C LEU A 289 5.61 -25.37 -11.21
N LYS A 290 4.52 -25.80 -11.87
CA LYS A 290 4.59 -26.75 -12.99
C LYS A 290 5.55 -26.25 -14.07
N HIS A 291 5.42 -24.98 -14.48
CA HIS A 291 6.16 -24.45 -15.63
C HIS A 291 7.55 -23.90 -15.28
N PHE A 292 7.74 -23.39 -14.06
CA PHE A 292 8.99 -22.74 -13.67
C PHE A 292 9.90 -23.60 -12.78
N THR A 293 9.44 -24.71 -12.20
CA THR A 293 10.28 -25.52 -11.27
C THR A 293 11.61 -25.95 -11.87
N LYS A 294 11.63 -26.45 -13.12
CA LYS A 294 12.88 -26.89 -13.78
C LYS A 294 13.87 -25.75 -13.90
N GLU A 295 13.38 -24.59 -14.31
CA GLU A 295 14.18 -23.39 -14.51
C GLU A 295 14.68 -22.82 -13.18
N LEU A 296 13.78 -22.66 -12.21
CA LEU A 296 14.12 -22.15 -10.89
C LEU A 296 15.15 -23.05 -10.21
N LYS A 297 15.08 -24.37 -10.36
CA LYS A 297 16.11 -25.31 -9.90
C LYS A 297 17.45 -25.12 -10.61
N ALA A 298 17.42 -24.88 -11.93
CA ALA A 298 18.63 -24.61 -12.68
C ALA A 298 19.29 -23.31 -12.21
N THR A 299 18.51 -22.25 -12.01
CA THR A 299 19.01 -20.97 -11.50
C THR A 299 19.53 -21.09 -10.07
N THR A 300 18.81 -21.76 -9.16
CA THR A 300 19.30 -21.93 -7.79
C THR A 300 20.60 -22.73 -7.74
N ALA A 301 20.73 -23.77 -8.56
CA ALA A 301 21.97 -24.55 -8.68
C ALA A 301 23.14 -23.73 -9.24
N ARG A 302 22.91 -22.86 -10.23
CA ARG A 302 23.95 -21.95 -10.75
C ARG A 302 24.34 -20.87 -9.76
N CYS A 303 23.38 -20.40 -8.97
CA CYS A 303 23.55 -19.27 -8.05
C CYS A 303 23.95 -19.68 -6.62
N GLY A 304 24.04 -20.98 -6.33
CA GLY A 304 24.34 -21.48 -4.97
C GLY A 304 23.28 -21.10 -3.94
N LEU A 305 22.01 -21.03 -4.35
CA LEU A 305 20.89 -20.65 -3.48
C LEU A 305 20.21 -21.91 -2.93
N ASP A 306 20.45 -22.26 -1.67
CA ASP A 306 19.70 -23.33 -0.98
C ASP A 306 18.41 -22.78 -0.35
N VAL A 307 17.49 -22.30 -1.21
CA VAL A 307 16.17 -21.80 -0.79
C VAL A 307 15.05 -22.63 -1.41
N PRO A 308 13.94 -22.88 -0.67
CA PRO A 308 12.77 -23.54 -1.25
C PRO A 308 12.26 -22.76 -2.47
N LEU A 309 11.94 -23.45 -3.56
CA LEU A 309 11.43 -22.82 -4.79
C LEU A 309 10.16 -21.99 -4.54
N SER A 310 9.42 -22.32 -3.48
CA SER A 310 8.26 -21.59 -2.99
C SER A 310 8.56 -20.14 -2.57
N THR A 311 9.83 -19.84 -2.27
CA THR A 311 10.26 -18.49 -1.89
C THR A 311 10.60 -17.60 -3.09
N LEU A 312 10.64 -18.16 -4.31
CA LEU A 312 11.13 -17.49 -5.52
C LEU A 312 10.08 -16.70 -6.30
N GLY A 313 8.80 -16.88 -6.00
CA GLY A 313 7.71 -16.14 -6.66
C GLY A 313 7.33 -14.83 -5.94
N PRO A 314 6.37 -14.09 -6.51
CA PRO A 314 5.95 -12.80 -5.98
C PRO A 314 5.29 -12.92 -4.61
N GLY A 315 5.34 -11.84 -3.84
CA GLY A 315 4.43 -11.66 -2.70
C GLY A 315 3.02 -11.34 -3.18
N VAL A 316 2.00 -11.68 -2.41
CA VAL A 316 0.60 -11.40 -2.73
C VAL A 316 -0.04 -10.56 -1.64
N ILE A 317 -0.70 -9.46 -2.01
CA ILE A 317 -1.63 -8.72 -1.16
C ILE A 317 -3.04 -8.96 -1.65
N ILE A 318 -3.86 -9.62 -0.83
CA ILE A 318 -5.30 -9.72 -1.06
C ILE A 318 -5.93 -8.41 -0.57
N PHE A 319 -6.21 -7.50 -1.50
CA PHE A 319 -6.89 -6.25 -1.23
C PHE A 319 -8.40 -6.43 -1.36
N HIS A 320 -9.07 -6.46 -0.21
CA HIS A 320 -10.49 -6.77 -0.08
C HIS A 320 -11.26 -5.52 0.33
N GLU A 321 -12.13 -5.05 -0.55
CA GLU A 321 -13.05 -3.97 -0.25
C GLU A 321 -14.45 -4.50 0.03
N THR A 322 -14.99 -4.15 1.20
CA THR A 322 -16.35 -4.46 1.61
C THR A 322 -17.18 -3.18 1.72
N VAL A 323 -18.51 -3.32 1.65
CA VAL A 323 -19.44 -2.20 1.87
C VAL A 323 -20.22 -2.44 3.17
N HIS A 324 -20.97 -3.53 3.23
CA HIS A 324 -21.92 -3.79 4.32
C HIS A 324 -21.44 -4.82 5.33
N THR A 325 -20.38 -5.55 5.04
CA THR A 325 -19.80 -6.55 5.94
C THR A 325 -18.55 -6.05 6.64
N LYS A 326 -18.30 -6.62 7.82
CA LYS A 326 -17.04 -6.40 8.53
C LYS A 326 -15.89 -7.13 7.82
N LEU A 327 -14.68 -6.62 8.00
CA LEU A 327 -13.47 -7.18 7.41
C LEU A 327 -13.13 -8.55 8.02
N LEU A 328 -12.40 -9.37 7.27
CA LEU A 328 -11.86 -10.64 7.77
C LEU A 328 -11.02 -10.41 9.04
N GLY A 329 -11.25 -11.22 10.07
CA GLY A 329 -10.54 -11.14 11.36
C GLY A 329 -11.08 -10.09 12.34
N SER A 330 -12.11 -9.31 11.96
CA SER A 330 -12.68 -8.28 12.84
C SER A 330 -13.61 -8.80 13.94
N GLU A 331 -14.06 -10.06 13.87
CA GLU A 331 -15.02 -10.61 14.83
C GLU A 331 -14.37 -11.16 16.10
N LYS A 332 -13.13 -11.63 16.02
CA LYS A 332 -12.39 -12.20 17.15
C LYS A 332 -11.00 -11.59 17.21
N ALA A 333 -10.68 -10.93 18.32
CA ALA A 333 -9.40 -10.25 18.52
C ALA A 333 -8.16 -11.16 18.40
N SER A 334 -8.32 -12.48 18.53
CA SER A 334 -7.23 -13.46 18.40
C SER A 334 -7.06 -14.05 16.98
N GLU A 335 -7.98 -13.78 16.05
CA GLU A 335 -7.91 -14.31 14.69
C GLU A 335 -7.08 -13.38 13.78
N ILE A 336 -5.83 -13.76 13.56
CA ILE A 336 -4.96 -13.12 12.56
C ILE A 336 -5.51 -13.44 11.15
N PRO A 337 -5.85 -12.44 10.32
CA PRO A 337 -6.47 -12.66 9.00
C PRO A 337 -5.67 -13.60 8.09
N GLU A 338 -4.35 -13.50 8.11
CA GLU A 338 -3.43 -14.37 7.36
C GLU A 338 -3.61 -15.85 7.74
N LYS A 339 -3.79 -16.14 9.04
CA LYS A 339 -4.04 -17.51 9.51
C LYS A 339 -5.38 -18.04 8.99
N VAL A 340 -6.42 -17.20 8.99
CA VAL A 340 -7.74 -17.57 8.45
C VAL A 340 -7.66 -17.87 6.95
N ILE A 341 -6.88 -17.09 6.20
CA ILE A 341 -6.63 -17.34 4.77
C ILE A 341 -5.89 -18.66 4.56
N GLN A 342 -4.82 -18.91 5.32
CA GLN A 342 -4.08 -20.18 5.27
C GLN A 342 -4.99 -21.38 5.58
N ASP A 343 -5.82 -21.28 6.61
CA ASP A 343 -6.75 -22.35 6.97
C ASP A 343 -7.81 -22.58 5.88
N ARG A 344 -8.24 -21.53 5.15
CA ARG A 344 -9.14 -21.66 4.00
C ARG A 344 -8.48 -22.36 2.81
N PHE A 345 -7.23 -22.04 2.50
CA PHE A 345 -6.44 -22.77 1.50
C PHE A 345 -6.37 -24.27 1.84
N ARG A 346 -6.00 -24.61 3.08
CA ARG A 346 -5.92 -26.01 3.54
C ARG A 346 -7.27 -26.73 3.45
N LYS A 347 -8.37 -26.08 3.85
CA LYS A 347 -9.72 -26.65 3.76
C LYS A 347 -10.16 -26.95 2.32
N LEU A 348 -9.69 -26.17 1.37
CA LEU A 348 -9.97 -26.37 -0.06
C LEU A 348 -8.97 -27.33 -0.73
N GLY A 349 -8.02 -27.91 0.03
CA GLY A 349 -6.98 -28.78 -0.51
C GLY A 349 -6.02 -28.06 -1.47
N ARG A 350 -5.84 -26.74 -1.31
CA ARG A 350 -4.98 -25.92 -2.16
C ARG A 350 -3.80 -25.39 -1.36
N PHE A 351 -2.63 -25.38 -1.98
CA PHE A 351 -1.38 -24.93 -1.35
C PHE A 351 -0.72 -23.89 -2.26
N PRO A 352 -0.80 -22.60 -1.91
CA PRO A 352 -0.30 -21.52 -2.75
C PRO A 352 1.23 -21.35 -2.57
N GLU A 353 1.96 -22.44 -2.78
CA GLU A 353 3.40 -22.53 -2.51
C GLU A 353 4.25 -21.65 -3.44
N ALA A 354 3.76 -21.25 -4.61
CA ALA A 354 4.54 -20.40 -5.51
C ALA A 354 4.79 -18.98 -4.96
N PHE A 355 3.98 -18.51 -4.00
CA PHE A 355 4.06 -17.14 -3.51
C PHE A 355 4.93 -17.05 -2.27
N SER A 356 5.86 -16.10 -2.26
CA SER A 356 6.78 -15.88 -1.14
C SER A 356 6.06 -15.40 0.13
N SER A 357 4.92 -14.73 -0.02
CA SER A 357 4.06 -14.29 1.08
C SER A 357 2.63 -14.07 0.60
N ILE A 358 1.66 -14.18 1.52
CA ILE A 358 0.26 -13.79 1.28
C ILE A 358 -0.20 -12.94 2.46
N HIS A 359 -0.55 -11.69 2.18
CA HIS A 359 -0.99 -10.70 3.15
C HIS A 359 -2.44 -10.30 2.87
N TYR A 360 -3.21 -10.09 3.94
CA TYR A 360 -4.56 -9.57 3.82
C TYR A 360 -4.58 -8.07 4.06
N LYS A 361 -5.22 -7.32 3.17
CA LYS A 361 -5.54 -5.91 3.41
C LYS A 361 -7.00 -5.61 3.11
N GLY A 362 -7.79 -5.52 4.17
CA GLY A 362 -9.19 -5.09 4.08
C GLY A 362 -9.36 -3.56 4.13
N THR A 363 -10.31 -3.03 3.38
CA THR A 363 -10.86 -1.67 3.56
C THR A 363 -12.38 -1.74 3.46
N ARG A 364 -13.08 -0.87 4.19
CA ARG A 364 -14.55 -0.82 4.17
C ARG A 364 -15.00 0.53 3.67
N THR A 365 -15.71 0.55 2.54
CA THR A 365 -16.15 1.79 1.89
C THR A 365 -17.65 1.95 2.07
N TYR A 366 -18.05 2.65 3.13
CA TYR A 366 -19.47 3.02 3.32
C TYR A 366 -19.86 4.21 2.45
N ASN A 367 -18.98 5.21 2.40
CA ASN A 367 -19.15 6.43 1.63
C ASN A 367 -17.91 6.62 0.76
N PRO A 368 -18.04 6.58 -0.57
CA PRO A 368 -16.94 6.90 -1.46
C PRO A 368 -16.34 8.30 -1.18
N PRO A 369 -15.05 8.51 -1.45
CA PRO A 369 -14.11 7.58 -2.08
C PRO A 369 -13.53 6.54 -1.10
N THR A 370 -13.16 5.37 -1.63
CA THR A 370 -12.41 4.33 -0.92
C THR A 370 -11.08 4.87 -0.37
N ASP A 371 -10.75 4.55 0.88
CA ASP A 371 -9.42 4.85 1.43
C ASP A 371 -8.40 3.77 1.02
N PHE A 372 -7.42 4.16 0.20
CA PHE A 372 -6.31 3.33 -0.24
C PHE A 372 -5.03 3.50 0.60
N SER A 373 -5.03 4.36 1.62
CA SER A 373 -3.85 4.62 2.47
C SER A 373 -3.32 3.35 3.14
N GLY A 374 -4.23 2.46 3.52
CA GLY A 374 -3.89 1.16 4.08
C GLY A 374 -3.16 0.26 3.09
N LEU A 375 -3.65 0.19 1.84
CA LEU A 375 -3.01 -0.59 0.78
C LEU A 375 -1.63 -0.02 0.44
N ARG A 376 -1.52 1.31 0.30
CA ARG A 376 -0.25 1.99 0.01
C ARG A 376 0.84 1.65 1.03
N ARG A 377 0.52 1.75 2.32
CA ARG A 377 1.47 1.36 3.40
C ARG A 377 1.88 -0.11 3.32
N SER A 378 0.95 -1.01 3.03
CA SER A 378 1.26 -2.42 2.87
C SER A 378 2.18 -2.66 1.67
N ILE A 379 1.98 -1.94 0.56
CA ILE A 379 2.85 -2.03 -0.62
C ILE A 379 4.24 -1.50 -0.30
N GLU A 380 4.37 -0.32 0.31
CA GLU A 380 5.66 0.25 0.73
C GLU A 380 6.46 -0.75 1.58
N GLN A 381 5.81 -1.40 2.56
CA GLN A 381 6.44 -2.43 3.39
C GLN A 381 6.90 -3.66 2.60
N GLN A 382 6.12 -4.12 1.62
CA GLN A 382 6.48 -5.29 0.81
C GLN A 382 7.56 -4.95 -0.24
N LEU A 383 7.59 -3.71 -0.75
CA LEU A 383 8.61 -3.25 -1.67
C LEU A 383 9.99 -3.12 -1.01
N GLU A 384 10.06 -2.92 0.30
CA GLU A 384 11.33 -2.97 1.05
C GLU A 384 11.90 -4.40 1.18
N ASN A 385 11.08 -5.43 0.96
CA ASN A 385 11.52 -6.81 1.08
C ASN A 385 12.35 -7.25 -0.14
N ASN A 386 13.66 -7.46 0.07
CA ASN A 386 14.59 -7.90 -0.96
C ASN A 386 15.03 -9.36 -0.79
N THR A 387 14.34 -10.20 0.01
CA THR A 387 14.81 -11.58 0.27
C THR A 387 14.96 -12.41 -0.99
N THR A 388 14.08 -12.18 -1.98
CA THR A 388 14.00 -12.99 -3.18
C THR A 388 14.40 -12.22 -4.44
N ARG A 389 13.86 -11.00 -4.57
CA ARG A 389 14.05 -10.14 -5.74
C ARG A 389 14.34 -8.72 -5.27
N SER A 390 15.53 -8.23 -5.60
CA SER A 390 15.94 -6.86 -5.38
C SER A 390 15.49 -5.97 -6.53
N SER A 391 15.46 -4.67 -6.29
CA SER A 391 15.30 -3.70 -7.37
C SER A 391 16.40 -3.88 -8.42
N ARG A 392 16.03 -3.81 -9.70
CA ARG A 392 16.91 -4.14 -10.84
C ARG A 392 16.66 -3.20 -12.01
N HIS A 393 17.62 -3.13 -12.92
CA HIS A 393 17.51 -2.27 -14.11
C HIS A 393 16.29 -2.63 -14.98
N PRO A 394 15.60 -1.64 -15.59
CA PRO A 394 14.45 -1.89 -16.46
C PRO A 394 14.76 -2.86 -17.60
N GLY A 395 16.00 -2.82 -18.11
CA GLY A 395 16.47 -3.75 -19.14
C GLY A 395 16.43 -5.22 -18.72
N VAL A 396 16.68 -5.53 -17.45
CA VAL A 396 16.57 -6.90 -16.91
C VAL A 396 15.11 -7.35 -16.88
N ILE A 397 14.18 -6.44 -16.54
CA ILE A 397 12.74 -6.71 -16.55
C ILE A 397 12.27 -6.99 -17.98
N TYR A 398 12.70 -6.17 -18.95
CA TYR A 398 12.39 -6.38 -20.36
C TYR A 398 12.91 -7.71 -20.88
N LYS A 399 14.18 -8.04 -20.65
CA LYS A 399 14.80 -9.30 -21.07
C LYS A 399 14.06 -10.51 -20.52
N ALA A 400 13.68 -10.49 -19.24
CA ALA A 400 12.88 -11.55 -18.63
C ALA A 400 11.50 -11.66 -19.31
N LEU A 401 10.79 -10.54 -19.49
CA LEU A 401 9.49 -10.53 -20.16
C LEU A 401 9.58 -11.06 -21.60
N LYS A 402 10.59 -10.64 -22.36
CA LYS A 402 10.82 -11.06 -23.74
C LYS A 402 11.08 -12.56 -23.83
N ALA A 403 11.99 -13.09 -23.00
CA ALA A 403 12.27 -14.52 -22.93
C ALA A 403 11.03 -15.35 -22.55
N LEU A 404 10.23 -14.85 -21.60
CA LEU A 404 8.96 -15.48 -21.22
C LEU A 404 7.94 -15.44 -22.37
N SER A 405 7.86 -14.33 -23.11
CA SER A 405 6.91 -14.25 -24.22
C SER A 405 7.29 -15.16 -25.38
N ASP A 406 8.58 -15.23 -25.71
CA ASP A 406 9.07 -16.11 -26.76
C ASP A 406 8.80 -17.59 -26.40
N ARG A 407 8.95 -17.97 -25.12
CA ARG A 407 8.68 -19.33 -24.63
C ARG A 407 7.19 -19.67 -24.53
N PHE A 408 6.40 -18.76 -23.96
CA PHE A 408 4.96 -18.93 -23.75
C PHE A 408 4.15 -18.29 -24.89
N SER A 409 4.64 -18.41 -26.12
CA SER A 409 3.90 -18.07 -27.33
C SER A 409 3.31 -19.35 -27.96
N GLY A 410 2.00 -19.38 -28.22
CA GLY A 410 1.34 -20.56 -28.78
C GLY A 410 1.07 -21.68 -27.77
N GLU A 411 1.23 -22.95 -28.17
CA GLU A 411 1.02 -24.11 -27.29
C GLU A 411 2.16 -24.24 -26.28
N ILE A 412 1.85 -24.43 -25.00
CA ILE A 412 2.87 -24.61 -23.97
C ILE A 412 3.49 -26.00 -24.18
N PRO A 413 4.75 -26.12 -24.64
CA PRO A 413 5.32 -27.43 -24.93
C PRO A 413 5.51 -28.19 -23.62
N ASP A 414 4.93 -29.39 -23.52
CA ASP A 414 4.85 -30.09 -22.24
C ASP A 414 6.20 -30.68 -21.78
N ASP A 415 7.26 -30.77 -22.60
CA ASP A 415 8.55 -31.24 -22.07
C ASP A 415 9.84 -31.09 -22.91
N GLN A 416 9.91 -30.26 -23.94
CA GLN A 416 11.09 -30.24 -24.83
C GLN A 416 11.65 -28.83 -25.02
N MET A 417 12.70 -28.49 -24.25
CA MET A 417 13.86 -27.67 -24.65
C MET A 417 14.71 -27.33 -23.41
N THR A 418 15.97 -27.79 -23.41
CA THR A 418 16.88 -27.83 -22.25
C THR A 418 17.95 -26.73 -22.19
N HIS A 419 17.91 -25.67 -23.01
CA HIS A 419 19.08 -24.78 -23.11
C HIS A 419 18.85 -23.26 -23.15
N SER A 420 17.64 -22.74 -22.97
CA SER A 420 17.44 -21.29 -22.84
C SER A 420 17.07 -20.94 -21.40
N CYS A 421 17.93 -20.17 -20.71
CA CYS A 421 17.60 -19.65 -19.40
C CYS A 421 16.68 -18.42 -19.52
N PHE A 422 15.54 -18.41 -18.84
CA PHE A 422 14.52 -17.35 -18.97
C PHE A 422 14.74 -16.18 -18.01
N PHE A 423 15.37 -16.44 -16.88
CA PHE A 423 15.67 -15.42 -15.89
C PHE A 423 17.17 -15.12 -15.95
N PRO A 424 17.56 -13.87 -16.31
CA PRO A 424 18.91 -13.40 -16.05
C PRO A 424 19.26 -13.60 -14.58
N ASP A 425 20.51 -13.90 -14.25
CA ASP A 425 20.89 -14.11 -12.85
C ASP A 425 20.59 -12.84 -12.03
N GLU A 426 20.82 -11.66 -12.63
CA GLU A 426 20.57 -10.31 -12.09
C GLU A 426 19.09 -10.06 -11.73
N TYR A 427 18.21 -10.96 -12.16
CA TYR A 427 16.80 -10.95 -11.79
C TYR A 427 16.58 -11.31 -10.31
N PHE A 428 17.47 -12.07 -9.69
CA PHE A 428 17.37 -12.49 -8.29
C PHE A 428 18.27 -11.65 -7.37
N THR A 429 17.94 -11.59 -6.08
CA THR A 429 18.79 -10.91 -5.09
C THR A 429 20.07 -11.70 -4.84
N CYS A 430 21.17 -10.98 -4.63
CA CYS A 430 22.43 -11.53 -4.16
C CYS A 430 22.28 -12.35 -2.88
N SER A 431 22.79 -13.59 -2.90
CA SER A 431 22.74 -14.52 -1.77
C SER A 431 23.66 -14.16 -0.60
N ALA A 432 24.57 -13.19 -0.76
CA ALA A 432 25.57 -12.89 0.25
C ALA A 432 24.95 -12.34 1.54
N LEU A 433 25.44 -12.84 2.68
CA LEU A 433 25.04 -12.39 4.01
C LEU A 433 26.17 -11.66 4.71
N CYS A 434 25.81 -10.61 5.45
CA CYS A 434 26.74 -9.93 6.33
C CYS A 434 27.08 -10.82 7.54
N LEU A 435 28.35 -11.20 7.69
CA LEU A 435 28.86 -11.99 8.81
C LEU A 435 28.62 -11.36 10.18
N SER A 436 28.54 -10.02 10.24
CA SER A 436 28.44 -9.31 11.52
C SER A 436 26.99 -9.10 11.99
N CYS A 437 26.01 -9.07 11.09
CA CYS A 437 24.60 -8.84 11.48
C CYS A 437 23.59 -9.81 10.85
N GLY A 438 24.03 -10.72 9.99
CA GLY A 438 23.19 -11.66 9.26
C GLY A 438 22.30 -11.03 8.18
N ALA A 439 22.39 -9.71 7.95
CA ALA A 439 21.57 -9.05 6.93
C ALA A 439 22.03 -9.46 5.52
N GLY A 440 21.07 -9.81 4.65
CA GLY A 440 21.34 -10.11 3.25
C GLY A 440 21.72 -8.88 2.44
N CYS A 441 22.45 -9.11 1.36
CA CYS A 441 22.76 -8.09 0.36
C CYS A 441 21.47 -7.58 -0.28
N LYS A 442 21.36 -6.27 -0.51
CA LYS A 442 20.20 -5.64 -1.14
C LYS A 442 20.28 -5.57 -2.66
N ASN A 443 21.44 -5.93 -3.24
CA ASN A 443 21.73 -5.80 -4.67
C ASN A 443 21.35 -7.09 -5.42
N SER A 444 21.17 -6.99 -6.74
CA SER A 444 20.97 -8.14 -7.62
C SER A 444 22.18 -9.08 -7.63
N MET A 445 21.97 -10.35 -7.96
CA MET A 445 23.05 -11.32 -8.17
C MET A 445 24.08 -10.80 -9.19
N ASN A 446 25.32 -11.28 -9.07
CA ASN A 446 26.46 -10.91 -9.91
C ASN A 446 26.95 -9.44 -9.83
N HIS A 447 26.36 -8.57 -8.99
CA HIS A 447 26.80 -7.17 -8.84
C HIS A 447 28.31 -7.01 -8.53
N SER A 448 28.94 -8.00 -7.88
CA SER A 448 30.37 -7.98 -7.58
C SER A 448 31.25 -8.02 -8.84
N LYS A 449 30.76 -8.56 -9.97
CA LYS A 449 31.47 -8.57 -11.26
C LYS A 449 31.54 -7.16 -11.88
N GLU A 450 30.61 -6.29 -11.51
CA GLU A 450 30.53 -4.89 -11.94
C GLU A 450 31.32 -3.95 -11.02
N GLY A 451 32.05 -4.51 -10.04
CA GLY A 451 32.82 -3.72 -9.06
C GLY A 451 31.94 -3.08 -7.97
N VAL A 452 30.65 -3.40 -7.91
CA VAL A 452 29.74 -2.90 -6.87
C VAL A 452 29.92 -3.71 -5.59
N LEU A 453 30.17 -3.03 -4.47
CA LEU A 453 30.31 -3.67 -3.16
C LEU A 453 28.97 -4.17 -2.60
N HIS A 454 29.02 -5.23 -1.78
CA HIS A 454 27.83 -5.71 -1.07
C HIS A 454 27.32 -4.65 -0.10
N GLU A 455 25.99 -4.48 -0.07
CA GLU A 455 25.34 -3.49 0.78
C GLU A 455 24.11 -4.09 1.46
N ALA A 456 23.91 -3.80 2.75
CA ALA A 456 22.70 -4.17 3.48
C ALA A 456 21.77 -2.96 3.62
N SER A 457 20.47 -3.20 3.64
CA SER A 457 19.44 -2.17 3.87
C SER A 457 19.50 -1.54 5.26
N ARG A 458 20.11 -2.24 6.24
CA ARG A 458 20.28 -1.75 7.62
C ARG A 458 21.74 -1.53 7.94
N ARG A 459 22.02 -0.49 8.75
CA ARG A 459 23.37 -0.23 9.26
C ARG A 459 23.84 -1.42 10.09
N CYS A 460 25.04 -1.89 9.78
CA CYS A 460 25.65 -2.98 10.53
C CYS A 460 26.06 -2.52 11.93
N ARG A 461 25.99 -3.43 12.91
CA ARG A 461 26.54 -3.20 14.25
C ARG A 461 28.02 -3.53 14.23
N TYR A 462 28.83 -2.72 14.91
CA TYR A 462 30.26 -2.98 15.01
C TYR A 462 30.52 -4.32 15.72
N SER A 463 31.39 -5.13 15.14
CA SER A 463 31.89 -6.37 15.72
C SER A 463 33.41 -6.37 15.64
N HIS A 464 34.07 -6.50 16.79
CA HIS A 464 35.52 -6.56 16.90
C HIS A 464 36.11 -7.78 16.15
N GLN A 465 35.35 -8.87 16.04
CA GLN A 465 35.78 -10.08 15.33
C GLN A 465 36.02 -9.84 13.83
N TYR A 466 35.29 -8.89 13.24
CA TYR A 466 35.33 -8.61 11.80
C TYR A 466 35.97 -7.26 11.46
N ASP A 467 36.47 -6.54 12.47
CA ASP A 467 36.96 -5.15 12.43
C ASP A 467 36.23 -4.25 11.41
N ASN A 468 34.89 -4.28 11.45
CA ASN A 468 34.05 -3.81 10.36
C ASN A 468 33.82 -2.27 10.36
N ARG A 469 34.84 -1.51 10.76
CA ARG A 469 34.88 -0.04 10.78
C ARG A 469 35.64 0.50 9.56
N VAL A 470 35.09 1.52 8.92
CA VAL A 470 35.70 2.23 7.79
C VAL A 470 35.88 3.68 8.17
N PHE A 471 37.12 4.18 8.10
CA PHE A 471 37.40 5.59 8.37
C PHE A 471 37.08 6.43 7.14
N THR A 472 36.21 7.42 7.30
CA THR A 472 35.90 8.42 6.27
C THR A 472 36.47 9.77 6.68
N CYS A 473 37.25 10.39 5.79
CA CYS A 473 37.79 11.73 6.00
C CYS A 473 36.73 12.77 5.63
N LYS A 474 36.23 13.52 6.60
CA LYS A 474 35.34 14.66 6.35
C LYS A 474 36.17 15.94 6.34
N VAL A 475 36.54 16.43 5.16
CA VAL A 475 37.23 17.71 5.00
C VAL A 475 36.23 18.82 5.29
N ARG A 476 36.37 19.49 6.44
CA ARG A 476 35.66 20.74 6.74
C ARG A 476 36.52 21.89 6.19
N SER A 477 35.92 22.85 5.51
CA SER A 477 36.59 23.98 4.83
C SER A 477 37.33 24.99 5.73
N ARG A 478 37.74 24.61 6.95
CA ARG A 478 38.59 25.40 7.86
C ARG A 478 39.45 24.51 8.78
N GLY A 479 40.41 23.77 8.21
CA GLY A 479 41.64 23.36 8.91
C GLY A 479 41.54 22.34 10.06
N SER A 480 40.45 21.59 10.22
CA SER A 480 40.40 20.46 11.17
C SER A 480 39.72 19.25 10.56
N SER A 481 40.49 18.21 10.29
CA SER A 481 40.02 16.89 9.88
C SER A 481 39.69 16.06 11.12
N TYR A 482 38.41 15.70 11.30
CA TYR A 482 38.02 14.68 12.28
C TYR A 482 37.65 13.41 11.51
N GLY A 483 38.23 12.27 11.88
CA GLY A 483 37.88 10.98 11.30
C GLY A 483 36.51 10.54 11.79
N VAL A 484 35.56 10.36 10.88
CA VAL A 484 34.27 9.71 11.19
C VAL A 484 34.38 8.26 10.76
N PHE A 485 34.19 7.31 11.66
CA PHE A 485 34.13 5.90 11.29
C PHE A 485 32.69 5.50 10.96
N THR A 486 32.52 4.78 9.85
CA THR A 486 31.25 4.18 9.42
C THR A 486 31.40 2.66 9.55
N VAL A 487 30.39 1.98 10.08
CA VAL A 487 30.42 0.53 10.22
C VAL A 487 29.84 -0.10 8.95
N HIS A 488 30.64 -0.89 8.24
CA HIS A 488 30.20 -1.65 7.07
C HIS A 488 29.95 -3.11 7.44
N GLY A 489 29.16 -3.82 6.65
CA GLY A 489 29.04 -5.27 6.78
C GLY A 489 30.21 -5.96 6.09
N THR A 490 30.79 -6.97 6.71
CA THR A 490 31.68 -7.92 6.02
C THR A 490 30.80 -9.02 5.45
N PHE A 491 30.72 -9.15 4.13
CA PHE A 491 29.82 -10.12 3.47
C PHE A 491 30.57 -11.37 3.04
N VAL A 492 29.89 -12.50 3.14
CA VAL A 492 30.32 -13.75 2.50
C VAL A 492 29.17 -14.30 1.64
N PRO A 493 29.46 -14.98 0.52
CA PRO A 493 28.47 -15.79 -0.16
C PRO A 493 27.86 -16.77 0.85
N PHE A 494 26.53 -16.93 0.82
CA PHE A 494 25.91 -18.03 1.55
C PHE A 494 26.33 -19.36 0.90
N PRO A 495 26.77 -20.36 1.67
CA PRO A 495 27.23 -21.64 1.12
C PRO A 495 26.12 -22.43 0.42
#